data_AF-A0A6B2LY74-F1
#
_entry.id   AF-A0A6B2LY74-F1
#
_cell.length_a   1.000
_cell.length_b   1.000
_cell.length_c   1.000
_cell.angle_alpha   90.00
_cell.angle_beta   90.00
_cell.angle_gamma   90.00
#
_symmetry.space_group_name_H-M   'P 1'
#
loop_
_entity.id
_entity.type
_entity.pdbx_description
1 polymer ?
#
loop_
_entity_poly.entity_id
_entity_poly.type
_entity_poly.pdbx_seq_one_letter_code
_entity_poly.pdbx_strand_id
1 'polypeptide(L)' 'MNVGGQLFETCRSTLTSVKDSLLNVLVSGEHKISTSKEGHYFLDRDPKHFRYVLNYLRTQKLSLPSPSQAP' A
#
# COMPACT_ATOMS: atom_id res chain seq x y z
N MET A 1 8.24 -0.43 -1.07
CA MET A 1 7.51 0.25 0.04
C MET A 1 7.64 -0.61 1.28
N ASN A 2 8.05 -0.05 2.41
CA ASN A 2 8.13 -0.75 3.69
C ASN A 2 6.84 -0.51 4.48
N VAL A 3 6.14 -1.58 4.86
CA VAL A 3 4.89 -1.52 5.63
C VAL A 3 5.05 -2.36 6.89
N GLY A 4 5.12 -1.71 8.05
CA GLY A 4 5.30 -2.40 9.34
C GLY A 4 6.54 -3.31 9.40
N GLY A 5 7.59 -3.00 8.64
CA GLY A 5 8.81 -3.81 8.54
C GLY A 5 8.86 -4.77 7.35
N GLN A 6 7.74 -5.00 6.64
CA GLN A 6 7.71 -5.86 5.45
C GLN A 6 7.81 -5.06 4.16
N LEU A 7 8.66 -5.51 3.24
CA LEU A 7 8.80 -4.88 1.92
C LEU A 7 7.72 -5.37 0.94
N PHE A 8 7.10 -4.42 0.26
CA PHE A 8 6.16 -4.59 -0.84
C PHE A 8 6.70 -3.92 -2.10
N GLU A 9 6.71 -4.68 -3.18
CA GLU A 9 7.01 -4.19 -4.53
C GLU A 9 5.72 -4.03 -5.34
N THR A 10 5.59 -2.89 -6.02
CA THR A 10 4.43 -2.56 -6.86
C THR A 10 4.76 -1.38 -7.77
N CYS A 11 3.95 -1.19 -8.82
CA CYS A 11 4.08 -0.06 -9.74
C CYS A 11 3.40 1.20 -9.20
N ARG A 12 3.88 2.38 -9.63
CA ARG A 12 3.22 3.67 -9.36
C ARG A 12 1.77 3.67 -9.82
N SER A 13 1.49 3.11 -11.00
CA SER A 13 0.13 2.99 -11.56
C SER A 13 -0.85 2.27 -10.63
N THR A 14 -0.39 1.27 -9.87
CA THR A 14 -1.20 0.59 -8.86
C THR A 14 -1.52 1.54 -7.70
N LEU A 15 -0.52 2.24 -7.17
CA LEU A 15 -0.69 3.15 -6.04
C LEU A 15 -1.56 4.37 -6.39
N THR A 16 -1.58 4.78 -7.66
CA THR A 16 -2.42 5.87 -8.19
C THR A 16 -3.76 5.40 -8.78
N SER A 17 -4.11 4.11 -8.67
CA SER A 17 -5.34 3.56 -9.26
C SER A 17 -6.63 4.13 -8.66
N VAL A 18 -6.55 4.60 -7.41
CA VAL A 18 -7.65 5.27 -6.70
C VAL A 18 -7.25 6.71 -6.45
N LYS A 19 -7.91 7.64 -7.14
CA LYS A 19 -7.69 9.08 -6.98
C LYS A 19 -7.94 9.52 -5.55
N ASP A 20 -7.20 10.54 -5.12
CA ASP A 20 -7.29 11.18 -3.80
C ASP A 20 -7.11 10.24 -2.59
N SER A 21 -6.72 8.99 -2.81
CA SER A 21 -6.31 8.09 -1.74
C SER A 21 -4.98 8.53 -1.14
N LEU A 22 -4.75 8.18 0.13
CA LEU A 22 -3.47 8.44 0.80
C LEU A 22 -2.27 7.94 -0.02
N LEU A 23 -2.40 6.75 -0.64
CA LEU A 23 -1.32 6.16 -1.43
C LEU A 23 -1.10 6.88 -2.75
N ASN A 24 -2.16 7.41 -3.37
CA ASN A 24 -2.04 8.26 -4.56
C ASN A 24 -1.31 9.56 -4.22
N VAL A 25 -1.73 10.24 -3.16
CA VAL A 25 -1.08 11.46 -2.64
C VAL A 25 0.38 11.19 -2.27
N LEU A 26 0.65 10.03 -1.69
CA LEU A 26 1.98 9.64 -1.24
C LEU A 26 2.98 9.46 -2.39
N VAL A 27 2.49 9.10 -3.59
CA VAL A 27 3.32 8.95 -4.79
C VAL A 27 3.06 10.03 -5.85
N SER A 28 2.27 11.05 -5.53
CA SER A 28 2.02 12.19 -6.44
C SER A 28 3.26 13.08 -6.55
N GLY A 29 4.12 13.08 -5.52
CA GLY A 29 5.30 13.93 -5.42
C GLY A 29 4.98 15.34 -4.89
N GLU A 30 3.72 15.62 -4.58
CA GLU A 30 3.26 16.93 -4.08
C GLU A 30 3.60 17.13 -2.59
N HIS A 31 3.83 16.05 -1.85
CA HIS A 31 4.21 16.10 -0.44
C HIS A 31 5.60 15.51 -0.23
N LYS A 32 6.46 16.23 0.51
CA LYS A 32 7.73 15.70 1.00
C LYS A 32 7.46 14.67 2.08
N ILE A 33 7.27 13.42 1.68
CA ILE A 33 7.11 12.31 2.60
C ILE A 33 8.50 11.72 2.84
N SER A 34 8.82 11.50 4.12
CA SER A 34 10.08 10.88 4.52
C SER A 34 10.17 9.47 3.94
N THR A 35 11.15 9.24 3.07
CA THR A 35 11.55 7.92 2.63
C THR A 35 12.62 7.36 3.58
N SER A 36 12.76 6.04 3.62
CA SER A 36 13.88 5.40 4.32
C SER A 36 15.22 5.81 3.68
N LYS A 37 16.34 5.46 4.32
CA LYS A 37 17.69 5.65 3.76
C LYS A 37 17.88 4.99 2.38
N GLU A 38 17.07 3.98 2.06
CA GLU A 38 17.06 3.26 0.78
C GLU A 38 16.07 3.85 -0.23
N GLY A 39 15.41 4.96 0.10
CA GLY A 39 14.39 5.59 -0.75
C GLY A 39 13.02 4.91 -0.69
N HIS A 40 12.79 3.96 0.21
CA HIS A 40 11.51 3.29 0.35
C HIS A 40 10.51 4.17 1.11
N TYR A 41 9.30 4.35 0.56
CA TYR A 41 8.17 4.86 1.35
C TYR A 41 7.91 3.96 2.56
N PHE A 42 7.68 4.54 3.73
CA PHE A 42 7.37 3.82 4.97
C PHE A 42 5.92 4.04 5.38
N LEU A 43 5.23 2.95 5.75
CA LEU A 43 3.89 2.96 6.33
C LEU A 43 3.91 2.21 7.66
N ASP A 44 3.50 2.89 8.72
CA ASP A 44 3.34 2.30 10.05
C ASP A 44 1.99 1.55 10.17
N ARG A 45 1.87 0.43 9.44
CA ARG A 45 0.66 -0.39 9.35
C ARG A 45 1.01 -1.87 9.30
N ASP A 46 0.04 -2.72 9.67
CA ASP A 46 0.19 -4.17 9.59
C ASP A 46 0.31 -4.64 8.11
N PRO A 47 1.41 -5.33 7.76
CA PRO A 47 1.61 -5.82 6.39
C PRO A 47 0.60 -6.89 5.95
N LYS A 48 0.01 -7.68 6.87
CA LYS A 48 -1.01 -8.68 6.53
C LYS A 48 -2.25 -7.99 5.95
N HIS A 49 -2.70 -6.93 6.59
CA HIS A 49 -3.84 -6.13 6.14
C HIS A 49 -3.51 -5.37 4.84
N PHE A 50 -2.31 -4.82 4.74
CA PHE A 50 -1.88 -4.08 3.56
C PHE A 50 -1.89 -4.92 2.28
N ARG A 51 -1.66 -6.23 2.37
CA ARG A 51 -1.81 -7.16 1.23
C ARG A 51 -3.16 -7.01 0.53
N TYR A 52 -4.25 -6.90 1.30
CA TYR A 52 -5.61 -6.78 0.74
C TYR A 52 -5.83 -5.41 0.10
N VAL A 53 -5.32 -4.35 0.72
CA VAL A 53 -5.33 -3.00 0.12
C VAL A 53 -4.61 -3.01 -1.22
N LEU A 54 -3.42 -3.59 -1.28
CA LEU A 54 -2.64 -3.64 -2.52
C LEU A 54 -3.32 -4.48 -3.60
N ASN A 55 -3.97 -5.59 -3.23
CA ASN A 55 -4.75 -6.41 -4.17
C ASN A 55 -5.99 -5.67 -4.70
N TYR A 56 -6.67 -4.91 -3.83
CA TYR A 56 -7.76 -4.04 -4.24
C TYR A 56 -7.28 -3.00 -5.27
N LEU A 57 -6.17 -2.31 -5.03
CA LEU A 57 -5.61 -1.35 -5.98
C LEU A 57 -5.25 -1.98 -7.34
N ARG A 58 -4.81 -3.24 -7.37
CA ARG A 58 -4.48 -3.96 -8.61
C ARG A 58 -5.71 -4.37 -9.42
N THR A 59 -6.79 -4.78 -8.74
CA THR A 59 -7.91 -5.50 -9.37
C THR A 59 -9.22 -4.74 -9.34
N GLN A 60 -9.30 -3.68 -8.53
CA GLN A 60 -10.52 -2.95 -8.18
C GLN A 60 -11.62 -3.86 -7.59
N LYS A 61 -11.20 -4.97 -6.97
CA LYS A 61 -12.09 -5.94 -6.31
C LYS A 61 -11.60 -6.20 -4.89
N LEU A 62 -12.53 -6.12 -3.93
CA LEU A 62 -12.23 -6.39 -2.52
C LEU A 62 -12.47 -7.88 -2.24
N SER A 63 -11.40 -8.62 -2.01
CA SER A 63 -11.45 -10.03 -1.59
C SER A 63 -10.85 -10.16 -0.21
N LEU A 64 -11.71 -10.17 0.81
CA LEU A 64 -11.33 -10.41 2.20
C LEU A 64 -11.45 -11.90 2.54
N PRO A 65 -10.63 -12.42 3.46
CA PRO A 65 -10.80 -13.77 3.96
C PRO A 65 -12.17 -13.89 4.64
N SER A 66 -12.76 -15.08 4.56
CA SER A 66 -13.92 -15.38 5.41
C SER A 66 -13.50 -15.30 6.88
N PRO A 67 -14.41 -14.96 7.81
CA PRO A 67 -14.10 -14.94 9.24
C PRO A 67 -13.50 -16.26 9.76
N SER A 68 -13.85 -17.39 9.12
CA SER A 68 -13.30 -18.73 9.38
C SER A 68 -11.87 -18.96 8.86
N GLN A 69 -11.30 -18.01 8.13
CA GLN A 69 -9.97 -18.09 7.49
C GLN A 69 -9.05 -16.94 7.92
N ALA A 70 -9.47 -16.13 8.90
CA ALA A 70 -8.59 -15.15 9.52
C ALA A 70 -7.49 -15.90 10.31
N PRO A 71 -6.21 -15.50 10.17
CA PRO A 71 -5.09 -16.16 10.82
C PRO A 71 -5.09 -16.00 12.34
#